data_AF-A0A938YZ67-F1
#
_entry.id   AF-A0A938YZ67-F1
#
_cell.length_a   1.000
_cell.length_b   1.000
_cell.length_c   1.000
_cell.angle_alpha   90.00
_cell.angle_beta   90.00
_cell.angle_gamma   90.00
#
_symmetry.space_group_name_H-M   'P 1'
#
loop_
_entity.id
_entity.type
_entity.pdbx_description
1 polymer ?
#
loop_
_entity_poly.entity_id
_entity_poly.type
_entity_poly.pdbx_seq_one_letter_code
_entity_poly.pdbx_strand_id
1 'polypeptide(L)'
;MEDKWIDYICPVCGHYSLTSDRFPVCDFCKNNNLIIFQCKETDKIMNAIKKMADEELKNYLYFEKADEYRYPKWKKDPEKKRRFDTGVAFREYLRQKYVFNNPMFDKEKYNQRVDWSLERAKAQDAQTAENARRAAEEASRPRCPKCGCTEFQMVPRKWSPLTGFLTNKVDRVCVKCKTSRIL
;
A
#
# COMPACT_ATOMS: atom_id res chain seq x y z
N MET A 1 -14.05 12.04 18.51
CA MET A 1 -12.78 12.64 18.04
C MET A 1 -12.92 12.74 16.53
N GLU A 2 -13.06 13.93 15.98
CA GLU A 2 -13.04 14.10 14.52
C GLU A 2 -11.60 13.89 14.06
N ASP A 3 -11.38 12.87 13.24
CA ASP A 3 -10.09 12.62 12.60
C ASP A 3 -9.77 13.80 11.66
N LYS A 4 -9.04 14.80 12.18
CA LYS A 4 -8.61 15.99 11.42
C LYS A 4 -7.43 15.65 10.52
N TRP A 5 -7.65 14.76 9.55
CA TRP A 5 -6.74 14.66 8.41
C TRP A 5 -6.84 15.93 7.58
N ILE A 6 -5.70 16.44 7.15
CA ILE A 6 -5.61 17.56 6.24
C ILE A 6 -4.87 17.12 4.98
N ASP A 7 -5.37 17.59 3.85
CA ASP A 7 -4.70 17.47 2.57
C ASP A 7 -3.70 18.61 2.42
N TYR A 8 -2.54 18.35 1.83
CA TYR A 8 -1.61 19.42 1.49
C TYR A 8 -0.93 19.20 0.15
N ILE A 9 -0.53 20.29 -0.49
CA ILE A 9 0.47 20.27 -1.56
C ILE A 9 1.65 21.15 -1.19
N CYS A 10 2.86 20.62 -1.35
CA CYS A 10 4.07 21.39 -1.10
C CYS A 10 4.34 22.34 -2.28
N PRO A 11 4.41 23.67 -2.08
CA PRO A 11 4.65 24.62 -3.18
C PRO A 11 6.08 24.52 -3.76
N VAL A 12 7.03 23.97 -2.99
CA VAL A 12 8.42 23.84 -3.43
C VAL A 12 8.59 22.71 -4.43
N CYS A 13 8.24 21.48 -4.01
CA CYS A 13 8.44 20.32 -4.87
C CYS A 13 7.18 19.93 -5.62
N GLY A 14 5.97 20.20 -5.12
CA GLY A 14 4.68 19.72 -5.65
C GLY A 14 4.16 18.42 -5.04
N HIS A 15 4.65 18.02 -3.86
CA HIS A 15 4.28 16.74 -3.23
C HIS A 15 2.91 16.92 -2.59
N TYR A 16 1.96 16.10 -3.02
CA TYR A 16 0.63 16.01 -2.42
C TYR A 16 0.57 14.81 -1.48
N SER A 17 0.07 15.01 -0.27
CA SER A 17 -0.09 13.97 0.75
C SER A 17 -1.18 14.35 1.75
N LEU A 18 -1.48 13.44 2.67
CA LEU A 18 -2.38 13.64 3.79
C LEU A 18 -1.63 13.45 5.10
N THR A 19 -1.94 14.27 6.09
CA THR A 19 -1.38 14.12 7.44
C THR A 19 -2.40 14.52 8.49
N SER A 20 -2.24 13.99 9.70
CA SER A 20 -2.98 14.41 10.91
C SER A 20 -2.12 15.25 11.85
N ASP A 21 -0.88 15.55 11.44
CA ASP A 21 0.04 16.34 12.24
C ASP A 21 -0.46 17.76 12.40
N ARG A 22 -0.37 18.28 13.64
CA ARG A 22 -0.73 19.66 13.95
C ARG A 22 0.16 20.68 13.23
N PHE A 23 1.41 20.31 12.97
CA PHE A 23 2.41 21.15 12.30
C PHE A 23 2.97 20.38 11.10
N PRO A 24 2.22 20.33 9.99
CA PRO A 24 2.56 19.48 8.86
C PRO A 24 3.83 19.98 8.16
N VAL A 25 4.66 19.06 7.70
CA VAL A 25 5.82 19.32 6.85
C VAL A 25 5.79 18.40 5.64
N CYS A 26 6.38 18.83 4.52
CA CYS A 26 6.42 18.02 3.32
C CYS A 26 7.21 16.72 3.58
N ASP A 27 6.60 15.56 3.35
CA ASP A 27 7.24 14.26 3.57
C ASP A 27 8.54 14.07 2.78
N PHE A 28 8.61 14.71 1.62
CA PHE A 28 9.76 14.68 0.74
C PHE A 28 10.83 15.73 1.13
N CYS A 29 10.56 17.01 0.87
CA CYS A 29 11.58 18.08 0.98
C CYS A 29 11.61 18.79 2.34
N LYS A 30 10.78 18.38 3.29
CA LYS A 30 10.68 18.93 4.65
C LYS A 30 10.31 20.41 4.74
N ASN A 31 9.91 21.04 3.63
CA ASN A 31 9.32 22.38 3.64
C ASN A 31 8.10 22.43 4.57
N ASN A 32 8.04 23.44 5.42
CA ASN A 32 6.96 23.66 6.39
C ASN A 32 5.90 24.66 5.89
N ASN A 33 6.21 25.43 4.86
CA ASN A 33 5.25 26.34 4.22
C ASN A 33 4.41 25.59 3.19
N LEU A 34 3.44 24.81 3.66
CA LEU A 34 2.55 23.99 2.84
C LEU A 34 1.29 24.75 2.44
N ILE A 35 0.75 24.42 1.27
CA ILE A 35 -0.61 24.83 0.89
C ILE A 35 -1.54 23.74 1.40
N ILE A 36 -2.31 24.08 2.43
CA ILE A 36 -3.20 23.15 3.14
C ILE A 36 -4.62 23.32 2.62
N PHE A 37 -5.31 22.21 2.39
CA PHE A 37 -6.71 22.17 2.00
C PHE A 37 -7.55 21.49 3.08
N GLN A 38 -8.77 21.96 3.26
CA GLN A 38 -9.76 21.21 4.02
C GLN A 38 -10.30 20.06 3.17
N CYS A 39 -10.64 18.92 3.77
CA CYS A 39 -11.16 17.75 3.02
C CYS A 39 -12.37 18.10 2.13
N LYS A 40 -13.23 19.02 2.58
CA LYS A 40 -14.40 19.46 1.79
C LYS A 40 -14.00 20.19 0.50
N GLU A 41 -12.84 20.84 0.46
CA GLU A 41 -12.35 21.55 -0.72
C GLU A 41 -11.75 20.58 -1.74
N THR A 42 -10.94 19.63 -1.28
CA THR A 42 -10.38 18.57 -2.13
C THR A 42 -11.47 17.67 -2.70
N ASP A 43 -12.51 17.34 -1.91
CA ASP A 43 -13.68 16.61 -2.37
C ASP A 43 -14.43 17.33 -3.51
N LYS A 44 -14.59 18.65 -3.41
CA LYS A 44 -15.24 19.44 -4.47
C LYS A 44 -14.44 19.39 -5.77
N ILE A 45 -13.12 19.57 -5.68
CA ILE A 45 -12.22 19.50 -6.85
C ILE A 45 -12.25 18.09 -7.45
N MET A 46 -12.12 17.06 -6.62
CA MET A 46 -12.16 15.66 -7.05
C MET A 46 -13.49 15.30 -7.73
N ASN A 47 -14.61 15.76 -7.17
CA ASN A 47 -15.94 15.55 -7.76
C ASN A 47 -16.15 16.32 -9.06
N ALA A 48 -15.57 17.51 -9.21
CA ALA A 48 -15.57 18.23 -10.48
C ALA A 48 -14.80 17.43 -11.56
N ILE A 49 -13.59 16.96 -11.24
CA ILE A 49 -12.76 16.17 -12.16
C ILE A 49 -13.44 14.85 -12.55
N LYS A 50 -14.08 14.16 -11.60
CA LYS A 50 -14.84 12.92 -11.91
C LYS A 50 -15.91 13.15 -12.98
N LYS A 51 -16.55 14.32 -12.96
CA LYS A 51 -17.64 14.71 -13.88
C LYS A 51 -17.14 15.31 -15.20
N MET A 52 -15.84 15.58 -15.35
CA MET A 52 -15.27 16.09 -16.60
C MET A 52 -15.45 15.08 -17.74
N ALA A 53 -15.67 15.62 -18.95
CA ALA A 53 -15.62 14.85 -20.19
C ALA A 53 -14.21 14.29 -20.42
N ASP A 54 -14.11 13.21 -21.18
CA ASP A 54 -12.83 12.53 -21.43
C ASP A 54 -11.83 13.42 -22.17
N GLU A 55 -12.32 14.29 -23.06
CA GLU A 55 -11.51 15.28 -23.79
C GLU A 55 -10.90 16.32 -22.85
N GLU A 56 -11.67 16.81 -21.89
CA GLU A 56 -11.19 17.78 -20.91
C GLU A 56 -10.21 17.12 -19.93
N LEU A 57 -10.54 15.90 -19.48
CA LEU A 57 -9.70 15.14 -18.54
C LEU A 57 -8.29 14.90 -19.11
N LYS A 58 -8.17 14.63 -20.42
CA LYS A 58 -6.88 14.41 -21.10
C LYS A 58 -5.87 15.55 -20.88
N ASN A 59 -6.34 16.78 -20.70
CA ASN A 59 -5.46 17.93 -20.45
C ASN A 59 -4.72 17.84 -19.10
N TYR A 60 -5.22 17.02 -18.18
CA TYR A 60 -4.64 16.82 -16.85
C TYR A 60 -4.01 15.43 -16.68
N LEU A 61 -4.02 14.58 -17.72
CA LEU A 61 -3.44 13.24 -17.66
C LEU A 61 -1.92 13.25 -17.89
N TYR A 62 -1.20 13.80 -16.93
CA TYR A 62 0.26 13.71 -16.86
C TYR A 62 0.68 12.59 -15.91
N PHE A 63 1.14 11.46 -16.47
CA PHE A 63 1.60 10.32 -15.68
C PHE A 63 3.06 10.53 -15.23
N GLU A 64 3.28 10.70 -13.93
CA GLU A 64 4.62 10.67 -13.36
C GLU A 64 5.15 9.22 -13.32
N LYS A 65 6.47 9.05 -13.12
CA LYS A 65 7.12 7.72 -13.12
C LYS A 65 6.44 6.68 -12.21
N ALA A 66 6.01 7.08 -11.02
CA ALA A 66 5.30 6.19 -10.09
C ALA A 66 3.91 5.78 -10.62
N ASP A 67 3.25 6.68 -11.36
CA ASP A 67 1.96 6.40 -11.97
C ASP A 67 2.10 5.45 -13.15
N GLU A 68 3.08 5.68 -14.02
CA GLU A 68 3.43 4.77 -15.13
C GLU A 68 3.75 3.35 -14.62
N TYR A 69 4.50 3.24 -13.52
CA TYR A 69 4.81 1.97 -12.89
C TYR A 69 3.54 1.23 -12.40
N ARG A 70 2.57 1.95 -11.82
CA ARG A 70 1.35 1.35 -11.29
C ARG A 70 0.28 1.12 -12.35
N TYR A 71 0.23 1.93 -13.40
CA TYR A 71 -0.86 1.99 -14.38
C TYR A 71 -1.20 0.63 -15.02
N PRO A 72 -0.24 -0.24 -15.40
CA PRO A 72 -0.55 -1.56 -15.95
C PRO A 72 -1.45 -2.44 -15.05
N LYS A 73 -1.39 -2.26 -13.73
CA LYS A 73 -2.23 -2.99 -12.76
C LYS A 73 -3.70 -2.61 -12.85
N TRP A 74 -4.01 -1.38 -13.29
CA TRP A 74 -5.35 -0.81 -13.22
C TRP A 74 -6.02 -0.68 -14.60
N LYS A 75 -5.24 -0.65 -15.70
CA LYS A 75 -5.73 -0.43 -17.07
C LYS A 75 -6.77 -1.45 -17.55
N LYS A 76 -6.71 -2.70 -17.06
CA LYS A 76 -7.60 -3.79 -17.53
C LYS A 76 -9.06 -3.63 -17.11
N ASP A 77 -9.31 -2.89 -16.05
CA ASP A 77 -10.61 -2.72 -15.44
C ASP A 77 -11.06 -1.26 -15.67
N PRO A 78 -12.12 -1.00 -16.45
CA PRO A 78 -12.51 0.36 -16.82
C PRO A 78 -12.81 1.27 -15.63
N GLU A 79 -13.43 0.74 -14.57
CA GLU A 79 -13.76 1.51 -13.37
C GLU A 79 -12.49 1.88 -12.61
N LYS A 80 -11.59 0.91 -12.40
CA LYS A 80 -10.30 1.16 -11.76
C LYS A 80 -9.43 2.10 -12.57
N LYS A 81 -9.45 1.96 -13.90
CA LYS A 81 -8.76 2.88 -14.81
C LYS A 81 -9.29 4.30 -14.64
N ARG A 82 -10.61 4.51 -14.71
CA ARG A 82 -11.21 5.85 -14.53
C ARG A 82 -10.85 6.44 -13.17
N ARG A 83 -10.90 5.65 -12.09
CA ARG A 83 -10.51 6.09 -10.75
C ARG A 83 -9.04 6.49 -10.68
N PHE A 84 -8.16 5.72 -11.33
CA PHE A 84 -6.72 6.03 -11.40
C PHE A 84 -6.48 7.33 -12.17
N ASP A 85 -7.05 7.46 -13.37
CA ASP A 85 -6.96 8.63 -14.23
C ASP A 85 -7.46 9.89 -13.53
N THR A 86 -8.59 9.80 -12.81
CA THR A 86 -9.12 10.90 -11.99
C THR A 86 -8.12 11.33 -10.93
N GLY A 87 -7.45 10.37 -10.27
CA GLY A 87 -6.42 10.66 -9.27
C GLY A 87 -5.17 11.33 -9.86
N VAL A 88 -4.73 10.89 -11.05
CA VAL A 88 -3.64 11.52 -11.81
C VAL A 88 -4.00 12.96 -12.15
N ALA A 89 -5.17 13.16 -12.76
CA ALA A 89 -5.69 14.47 -13.13
C ALA A 89 -5.84 15.41 -11.93
N PHE A 90 -6.31 14.89 -10.79
CA PHE A 90 -6.44 15.66 -9.56
C PHE A 90 -5.09 16.21 -9.07
N ARG A 91 -4.06 15.36 -9.00
CA ARG A 91 -2.71 15.82 -8.58
C ARG A 91 -2.12 16.82 -9.55
N GLU A 92 -2.32 16.60 -10.85
CA GLU A 92 -1.81 17.51 -11.88
C GLU A 92 -2.53 18.86 -11.86
N TYR A 93 -3.86 18.86 -11.72
CA TYR A 93 -4.65 20.08 -11.52
C TYR A 93 -4.14 20.91 -10.33
N LEU A 94 -3.88 20.27 -9.19
CA LEU A 94 -3.34 20.96 -8.02
C LEU A 94 -1.96 21.57 -8.31
N ARG A 95 -1.09 20.88 -9.04
CA ARG A 95 0.26 21.39 -9.38
C ARG A 95 0.21 22.58 -10.31
N GLN A 96 -0.59 22.50 -11.38
CA GLN A 96 -0.77 23.61 -12.30
C GLN A 96 -1.32 24.85 -11.61
N LYS A 97 -2.28 24.65 -10.69
CA LYS A 97 -2.93 25.74 -9.98
C LYS A 97 -2.08 26.38 -8.87
N TYR A 98 -1.36 25.57 -8.10
CA TYR A 98 -0.76 26.02 -6.83
C TYR A 98 0.77 25.95 -6.78
N VAL A 99 1.39 25.19 -7.69
CA VAL A 99 2.82 24.86 -7.62
C VAL A 99 3.60 25.54 -8.74
N PHE A 100 3.28 25.31 -10.02
CA PHE A 100 4.17 25.70 -11.12
C PHE A 100 4.38 27.22 -11.27
N ASN A 101 3.40 28.03 -10.86
CA ASN A 101 3.50 29.49 -10.86
C ASN A 101 3.93 30.06 -9.49
N ASN A 102 4.25 29.19 -8.52
CA ASN A 102 4.63 29.62 -7.18
C ASN A 102 6.10 30.07 -7.16
N PRO A 103 6.45 31.22 -6.54
CA PRO A 103 7.85 31.67 -6.43
C PRO A 103 8.78 30.70 -5.69
N MET A 104 8.24 29.82 -4.83
CA MET A 104 9.02 28.82 -4.11
C MET A 104 9.28 27.55 -4.93
N PHE A 105 8.65 27.42 -6.11
CA PHE A 105 8.75 26.22 -6.92
C PHE A 105 10.18 25.95 -7.36
N ASP A 106 10.62 24.73 -7.11
CA ASP A 106 11.95 24.26 -7.43
C ASP A 106 11.81 23.03 -8.34
N LYS A 107 12.16 23.25 -9.61
CA LYS A 107 12.07 22.23 -10.66
C LYS A 107 12.98 21.03 -10.37
N GLU A 108 14.15 21.26 -9.75
CA GLU A 108 15.06 20.17 -9.42
C GLU A 108 14.46 19.30 -8.32
N LYS A 109 13.95 19.92 -7.24
CA LYS A 109 13.25 19.20 -6.16
C LYS A 109 11.98 18.51 -6.65
N TYR A 110 11.28 19.07 -7.64
CA TYR A 110 10.16 18.40 -8.30
C TYR A 110 10.62 17.08 -8.94
N ASN A 111 11.68 17.11 -9.75
CA ASN A 111 12.20 15.93 -10.45
C ASN A 111 12.71 14.86 -9.45
N GLN A 112 13.47 15.30 -8.43
CA GLN A 112 13.92 14.41 -7.36
C GLN A 112 12.74 13.75 -6.62
N ARG A 113 11.64 14.49 -6.40
CA ARG A 113 10.42 13.92 -5.79
C ARG A 113 9.76 12.89 -6.68
N VAL A 114 9.74 13.10 -7.99
CA VAL A 114 9.19 12.13 -8.96
C VAL A 114 9.95 10.80 -8.87
N ASP A 115 11.28 10.85 -8.85
CA ASP A 115 12.12 9.65 -8.68
C ASP A 115 11.91 8.99 -7.33
N TRP A 116 11.91 9.78 -6.26
CA TRP A 116 11.64 9.28 -4.92
C TRP A 116 10.26 8.63 -4.79
N SER A 117 9.24 9.15 -5.48
CA SER A 117 7.88 8.58 -5.49
C SER A 117 7.85 7.22 -6.18
N LEU A 118 8.64 7.05 -7.25
CA LEU A 118 8.82 5.76 -7.92
C LEU A 118 9.46 4.75 -6.98
N GLU A 119 10.58 5.11 -6.33
CA GLU A 119 11.27 4.20 -5.42
C GLU A 119 10.41 3.83 -4.20
N ARG A 120 9.69 4.80 -3.64
CA ARG A 120 8.69 4.56 -2.59
C ARG A 120 7.60 3.60 -3.07
N ALA A 121 7.10 3.75 -4.30
CA ALA A 121 6.08 2.87 -4.85
C ALA A 121 6.58 1.42 -5.00
N LYS A 122 7.80 1.23 -5.53
CA LYS A 122 8.42 -0.09 -5.63
C LYS A 122 8.63 -0.72 -4.25
N ALA A 123 9.12 0.05 -3.28
CA ALA A 123 9.34 -0.42 -1.92
C ALA A 123 8.03 -0.87 -1.23
N GLN A 124 6.95 -0.10 -1.40
CA GLN A 124 5.63 -0.46 -0.89
C GLN A 124 5.10 -1.77 -1.51
N ASP A 125 5.24 -1.93 -2.83
CA ASP A 125 4.83 -3.15 -3.52
C ASP A 125 5.64 -4.36 -3.07
N ALA A 126 6.96 -4.22 -2.93
CA ALA A 126 7.84 -5.26 -2.42
C ALA A 126 7.47 -5.67 -0.99
N GLN A 127 7.24 -4.70 -0.11
CA GLN A 127 6.82 -4.95 1.27
C GLN A 127 5.45 -5.65 1.33
N THR A 128 4.51 -5.25 0.46
CA THR A 128 3.18 -5.86 0.40
C THR A 128 3.27 -7.32 -0.06
N ALA A 129 4.10 -7.61 -1.06
CA ALA A 129 4.34 -8.97 -1.53
C ALA A 129 4.97 -9.84 -0.43
N GLU A 130 5.95 -9.29 0.30
CA GLU A 130 6.59 -9.99 1.43
C GLU A 130 5.60 -10.27 2.56
N ASN A 131 4.78 -9.29 2.93
CA ASN A 131 3.76 -9.45 3.96
C ASN A 131 2.73 -10.51 3.55
N ALA A 132 2.32 -10.54 2.28
CA ALA A 132 1.43 -11.56 1.76
C ALA A 132 2.06 -12.97 1.81
N ARG A 133 3.36 -13.09 1.47
CA ARG A 133 4.11 -14.35 1.58
C ARG A 133 4.16 -14.84 3.03
N ARG A 134 4.52 -13.96 3.98
CA ARG A 134 4.57 -14.28 5.42
C ARG A 134 3.19 -14.67 5.96
N ALA A 135 2.13 -13.98 5.54
CA ALA A 135 0.77 -14.32 5.93
C ALA A 135 0.34 -15.70 5.39
N ALA A 136 0.70 -16.04 4.15
CA ALA A 136 0.43 -17.36 3.59
C ALA A 136 1.21 -18.46 4.31
N GLU A 137 2.49 -18.23 4.65
CA GLU A 137 3.31 -19.16 5.43
C GLU A 137 2.68 -19.41 6.82
N GLU A 138 2.33 -18.36 7.56
CA GLU A 138 1.72 -18.48 8.89
C GLU A 138 0.30 -19.09 8.85
N ALA A 139 -0.44 -18.90 7.75
CA ALA A 139 -1.72 -19.56 7.52
C ALA A 139 -1.55 -21.06 7.22
N SER A 140 -0.49 -21.45 6.51
CA SER A 140 -0.17 -22.85 6.21
C SER A 140 0.47 -23.63 7.36
N ARG A 141 0.97 -22.91 8.39
CA ARG A 141 1.62 -23.52 9.55
C ARG A 141 0.65 -24.48 10.27
N PRO A 142 1.03 -25.76 10.49
CA PRO A 142 0.16 -26.72 11.16
C PRO A 142 -0.26 -26.24 12.55
N ARG A 143 -1.56 -26.35 12.86
CA ARG A 143 -2.14 -26.01 14.17
C ARG A 143 -2.83 -27.22 14.77
N CYS A 144 -2.68 -27.39 16.09
CA CYS A 144 -3.40 -28.43 16.80
C CYS A 144 -4.90 -28.13 16.72
N PRO A 145 -5.76 -29.06 16.28
CA PRO A 145 -7.21 -28.84 16.22
C PRO A 145 -7.87 -28.57 17.55
N LYS A 146 -7.28 -29.08 18.64
CA LYS A 146 -7.89 -29.08 19.96
C LYS A 146 -7.60 -27.79 20.71
N CYS A 147 -6.43 -27.19 20.48
CA CYS A 147 -5.98 -26.01 21.22
C CYS A 147 -5.36 -24.90 20.38
N GLY A 148 -5.24 -25.06 19.06
CA GLY A 148 -4.65 -24.07 18.15
C GLY A 148 -3.12 -23.91 18.24
N CYS A 149 -2.45 -24.65 19.13
CA CYS A 149 -0.99 -24.57 19.30
C CYS A 149 -0.24 -25.01 18.03
N THR A 150 0.83 -24.29 17.70
CA THR A 150 1.70 -24.53 16.53
C THR A 150 2.95 -25.34 16.87
N GLU A 151 3.19 -25.61 18.15
CA GLU A 151 4.35 -26.36 18.62
C GLU A 151 4.02 -27.87 18.74
N PHE A 152 4.77 -28.66 17.99
CA PHE A 152 4.65 -30.11 17.96
C PHE A 152 6.00 -30.75 18.29
N GLN A 153 5.98 -31.70 19.21
CA GLN A 153 7.11 -32.58 19.46
C GLN A 153 7.06 -33.75 18.47
N MET A 154 8.18 -34.00 17.80
CA MET A 154 8.37 -35.14 16.93
C MET A 154 8.74 -36.37 17.78
N VAL A 155 7.89 -37.39 17.76
CA VAL A 155 8.12 -38.62 18.55
C VAL A 155 8.10 -39.81 17.60
N PRO A 156 9.13 -40.69 17.61
CA PRO A 156 9.15 -41.88 16.76
C PRO A 156 7.99 -42.80 17.13
N ARG A 157 7.25 -43.31 16.14
CA ARG A 157 6.21 -44.31 16.40
C ARG A 157 6.84 -45.60 16.90
N LYS A 158 6.43 -46.03 18.09
CA LYS A 158 6.80 -47.35 18.60
C LYS A 158 6.08 -48.44 17.82
N TRP A 159 6.75 -49.59 17.75
CA TRP A 159 6.33 -50.81 17.03
C TRP A 159 4.88 -51.21 17.35
N SER A 160 4.11 -51.53 16.30
CA SER A 160 2.72 -52.02 16.40
C SER A 160 2.70 -53.53 16.15
N PRO A 161 2.24 -54.35 17.12
CA PRO A 161 2.20 -55.81 17.00
C PRO A 161 1.29 -56.32 15.87
N LEU A 162 0.28 -55.54 15.48
CA LEU A 162 -0.73 -55.91 14.49
C LEU A 162 -0.27 -55.73 13.04
N THR A 163 0.73 -54.88 12.78
CA THR A 163 1.11 -54.48 11.41
C THR A 163 2.54 -54.83 11.04
N GLY A 164 3.27 -55.58 11.86
CA GLY A 164 4.45 -56.38 11.47
C GLY A 164 5.64 -55.68 10.81
N PHE A 165 5.64 -54.37 10.62
CA PHE A 165 6.70 -53.63 9.92
C PHE A 165 7.18 -52.43 10.75
N LEU A 166 8.50 -52.31 10.90
CA LEU A 166 9.18 -51.11 11.41
C LEU A 166 9.00 -49.97 10.40
N THR A 167 7.91 -49.22 10.52
CA THR A 167 7.77 -48.01 9.72
C THR A 167 8.57 -46.89 10.40
N ASN A 168 9.52 -46.26 9.70
CA ASN A 168 10.28 -45.07 10.13
C ASN A 168 9.40 -43.80 10.31
N LYS A 169 8.12 -43.98 10.65
CA LYS A 169 7.15 -42.89 10.78
C LYS A 169 7.34 -42.18 12.12
N VAL A 170 7.33 -40.86 12.05
CA VAL A 170 7.41 -39.97 13.21
C VAL A 170 6.06 -39.28 13.37
N ASP A 171 5.48 -39.35 14.57
CA ASP A 171 4.23 -38.66 14.87
C ASP A 171 4.51 -37.24 15.39
N ARG A 172 3.64 -36.32 15.00
CA ARG A 172 3.59 -34.95 15.54
C ARG A 172 2.64 -34.92 16.73
N VAL A 173 3.18 -34.77 17.93
CA VAL A 173 2.40 -34.66 19.17
C VAL A 173 2.35 -33.21 19.61
N CYS A 174 1.15 -32.65 19.80
CA CYS A 174 1.02 -31.29 20.30
C CYS A 174 1.61 -31.18 21.71
N VAL A 175 2.52 -30.22 21.94
CA VAL A 175 3.19 -30.04 23.24
C VAL A 175 2.19 -29.72 24.36
N LYS A 176 1.16 -28.93 24.06
CA LYS A 176 0.15 -28.50 25.04
C LYS A 176 -0.89 -29.58 25.35
N CYS A 177 -1.44 -30.24 24.32
CA CYS A 177 -2.50 -31.23 24.50
C CYS A 177 -1.99 -32.66 24.68
N LYS A 178 -0.70 -32.92 24.43
CA LYS A 178 -0.07 -34.26 24.40
C LYS A 178 -0.83 -35.29 23.54
N THR A 179 -1.67 -34.81 22.62
CA THR A 179 -2.47 -35.65 21.74
C THR A 179 -1.76 -35.77 20.40
N SER A 180 -1.50 -37.00 19.95
CA SER A 180 -1.04 -37.28 18.59
C SER A 180 -2.21 -37.04 17.65
N ARG A 181 -2.17 -36.02 16.79
CA ARG A 181 -3.11 -35.97 15.68
C ARG A 181 -2.48 -36.75 14.53
N ILE A 182 -3.08 -37.90 14.22
CA ILE A 182 -2.87 -38.63 12.99
C ILE A 182 -3.44 -37.75 11.86
N LEU A 183 -2.55 -37.24 11.00
CA LEU A 183 -2.83 -37.01 9.59
C LEU A 183 -1.89 -37.93 8.82
#